data_AF-A0A1G4QTS7-F1
#
_entry.id   AF-A0A1G4QTS7-F1
#
_cell.length_a   1.000
_cell.length_b   1.000
_cell.length_c   1.000
_cell.angle_alpha   90.00
_cell.angle_beta   90.00
_cell.angle_gamma   90.00
#
_symmetry.space_group_name_H-M   'P 1'
#
loop_
_entity.id
_entity.type
_entity.pdbx_description
1 polymer ?
#
loop_
_entity_poly.entity_id
_entity_poly.type
_entity_poly.pdbx_seq_one_letter_code
_entity_poly.pdbx_strand_id
1 'polypeptide(L)'
;MTNMINLKEITEDNFIDAFNLKLGAGQDRYVSHPIRSLAQAYVYRTQCQPFGIYHEEKMVGYVMVIYDYDVPEYDIWHMMIDEAHQGKGYGKAAFEQVLSYIATKPFGESDRITLTCNRENEIALKLYRDMGFCETGEEDEDEIELSMTMKQS
;
A
#
# COMPACT_ATOMS: atom_id res chain seq x y z
N MET A 1 -11.69 18.97 8.82
CA MET A 1 -12.17 17.67 9.32
C MET A 1 -11.05 16.69 9.03
N THR A 2 -10.46 16.09 10.06
CA THR A 2 -9.43 15.06 9.92
C THR A 2 -10.08 13.83 9.31
N ASN A 3 -9.69 13.46 8.10
CA ASN A 3 -10.11 12.22 7.46
C ASN A 3 -9.43 11.06 8.18
N MET A 4 -10.03 10.62 9.29
CA MET A 4 -9.46 9.58 10.14
C MET A 4 -9.48 8.26 9.38
N ILE A 5 -8.30 7.86 8.91
CA ILE A 5 -8.07 6.56 8.29
C ILE A 5 -7.46 5.63 9.32
N ASN A 6 -7.96 4.39 9.35
CA ASN A 6 -7.40 3.33 10.17
C ASN A 6 -7.02 2.13 9.29
N LEU A 7 -5.93 1.47 9.64
CA LEU A 7 -5.58 0.18 9.07
C LEU A 7 -6.15 -0.92 9.97
N LYS A 8 -6.90 -1.85 9.39
CA LYS A 8 -7.34 -3.06 10.07
C LYS A 8 -6.75 -4.26 9.34
N GLU A 9 -6.14 -5.19 10.08
CA GLU A 9 -5.65 -6.44 9.49
C GLU A 9 -6.79 -7.16 8.77
N ILE A 10 -6.47 -7.79 7.64
CA ILE A 10 -7.46 -8.63 6.96
C ILE A 10 -7.60 -9.95 7.72
N THR A 11 -8.82 -10.26 8.14
CA THR A 11 -9.20 -11.46 8.88
C THR A 11 -10.39 -12.15 8.19
N GLU A 12 -10.85 -13.27 8.75
CA GLU A 12 -12.07 -13.94 8.30
C GLU A 12 -13.32 -13.05 8.37
N ASP A 13 -13.32 -12.01 9.20
CA ASP A 13 -14.48 -11.12 9.37
C ASP A 13 -14.62 -10.09 8.25
N ASN A 14 -13.51 -9.72 7.59
CA ASN A 14 -13.48 -8.56 6.70
C ASN A 14 -12.87 -8.80 5.31
N PHE A 15 -12.35 -9.99 5.02
CA PHE A 15 -11.79 -10.29 3.70
C PHE A 15 -12.83 -10.19 2.56
N ILE A 16 -14.12 -10.42 2.86
CA ILE A 16 -15.21 -10.24 1.89
C ILE A 16 -15.38 -8.77 1.50
N ASP A 17 -15.18 -7.84 2.43
CA ASP A 17 -15.24 -6.41 2.12
C ASP A 17 -14.11 -5.99 1.17
N ALA A 18 -12.92 -6.58 1.33
CA ALA A 18 -11.81 -6.37 0.40
C ALA A 18 -12.11 -6.91 -1.01
N PHE A 19 -12.91 -7.97 -1.14
CA PHE A 19 -13.38 -8.46 -2.44
C PHE A 19 -14.37 -7.53 -3.12
N ASN A 20 -15.12 -6.74 -2.35
CA ASN A 20 -16.13 -5.83 -2.87
C ASN A 20 -15.56 -4.46 -3.30
N LEU A 21 -14.27 -4.20 -3.02
CA LEU A 21 -13.59 -2.99 -3.49
C LEU A 21 -13.54 -2.99 -5.01
N LYS A 22 -13.91 -1.85 -5.59
CA LYS A 22 -13.88 -1.64 -7.04
C LYS A 22 -12.67 -0.81 -7.43
N LEU A 23 -11.87 -1.36 -8.32
CA LEU A 23 -10.88 -0.60 -9.06
C LEU A 23 -11.61 0.40 -9.95
N GLY A 24 -11.09 1.63 -10.03
CA GLY A 24 -11.68 2.64 -10.91
C GLY A 24 -11.59 2.25 -12.38
N ALA A 25 -12.42 2.85 -13.24
CA ALA A 25 -12.41 2.55 -14.67
C ALA A 25 -11.00 2.73 -15.27
N GLY A 26 -10.37 1.64 -15.72
CA GLY A 26 -9.01 1.65 -16.26
C GLY A 26 -7.89 1.40 -15.25
N GLN A 27 -8.17 1.13 -13.97
CA GLN A 27 -7.16 0.69 -12.98
C GLN A 27 -6.93 -0.82 -12.96
N ASP A 28 -7.83 -1.60 -13.55
CA ASP A 28 -7.75 -3.05 -13.76
C ASP A 28 -6.51 -3.50 -14.55
N ARG A 29 -5.91 -2.58 -15.29
CA ARG A 29 -4.69 -2.77 -16.08
C ARG A 29 -3.39 -2.47 -15.32
N TYR A 30 -3.46 -1.92 -14.10
CA TYR A 30 -2.29 -1.49 -13.32
C TYR A 30 -2.14 -2.18 -11.96
N VAL A 31 -3.19 -2.82 -11.42
CA VAL A 31 -3.13 -3.46 -10.10
C VAL A 31 -3.80 -4.82 -10.16
N SER A 32 -3.13 -5.84 -9.63
CA SER A 32 -3.74 -7.18 -9.54
C SER A 32 -4.96 -7.14 -8.62
N HIS A 33 -6.08 -7.74 -9.03
CA HIS A 33 -7.31 -7.77 -8.23
C HIS A 33 -7.00 -8.24 -6.79
N PRO A 34 -7.59 -7.64 -5.73
CA PRO A 34 -7.35 -8.00 -4.33
C PRO A 34 -7.35 -9.51 -4.00
N ILE A 35 -8.05 -10.32 -4.79
CA ILE A 35 -8.05 -11.79 -4.69
C ILE A 35 -6.64 -12.38 -4.89
N ARG A 36 -5.88 -11.91 -5.88
CA ARG A 36 -4.51 -12.37 -6.14
C ARG A 36 -3.57 -11.91 -5.02
N SER A 37 -3.76 -10.69 -4.52
CA SER A 37 -2.98 -10.18 -3.39
C SER A 37 -3.23 -10.98 -2.12
N LEU A 38 -4.49 -11.29 -1.78
CA LEU A 38 -4.80 -12.10 -0.59
C LEU A 38 -4.28 -13.55 -0.71
N ALA A 39 -4.31 -14.13 -1.91
CA ALA A 39 -3.69 -15.42 -2.16
C ALA A 39 -2.16 -15.38 -1.99
N GLN A 40 -1.50 -14.33 -2.50
CA GLN A 40 -0.07 -14.09 -2.24
C GLN A 40 0.20 -13.92 -0.75
N ALA A 41 -0.64 -13.15 -0.05
CA ALA A 41 -0.50 -12.92 1.39
C ALA A 41 -0.57 -14.23 2.19
N TYR A 42 -1.45 -15.15 1.79
CA TYR A 42 -1.53 -16.47 2.41
C TYR A 42 -0.25 -17.31 2.19
N VAL A 43 0.33 -17.24 1.00
CA VAL A 43 1.58 -17.94 0.64
C VAL A 43 2.77 -17.37 1.41
N TYR A 44 2.86 -16.03 1.50
CA TYR A 44 3.97 -15.30 2.13
C TYR A 44 3.67 -14.83 3.56
N ARG A 45 2.71 -15.45 4.26
CA ARG A 45 2.15 -14.99 5.54
C ARG A 45 3.15 -14.71 6.68
N THR A 46 4.38 -15.20 6.58
CA THR A 46 5.46 -14.96 7.55
C THR A 46 6.20 -13.64 7.32
N GLN A 47 6.05 -13.04 6.13
CA GLN A 47 6.80 -11.86 5.69
C GLN A 47 5.90 -10.76 5.11
N CYS A 48 4.57 -10.92 5.14
CA CYS A 48 3.64 -9.91 4.66
C CYS A 48 2.41 -9.76 5.56
N GLN A 49 1.86 -8.56 5.60
CA GLN A 49 0.64 -8.21 6.30
C GLN A 49 -0.31 -7.43 5.38
N PRO A 50 -1.45 -8.01 5.00
CA PRO A 50 -2.51 -7.28 4.32
C PRO A 50 -3.35 -6.46 5.30
N PHE A 51 -3.74 -5.27 4.88
CA PHE A 51 -4.60 -4.34 5.62
C PHE A 51 -5.75 -3.86 4.75
N GLY A 52 -6.94 -3.80 5.34
CA GLY A 52 -8.02 -2.97 4.87
C GLY A 52 -7.81 -1.53 5.33
N ILE A 53 -8.03 -0.57 4.42
CA ILE A 53 -8.01 0.85 4.71
C ILE A 53 -9.45 1.27 5.04
N TYR A 54 -9.68 1.74 6.26
CA TYR A 54 -11.02 2.09 6.74
C TYR A 54 -11.15 3.59 6.95
N HIS A 55 -12.29 4.14 6.51
CA HIS A 55 -12.81 5.41 6.97
C HIS A 55 -14.05 5.13 7.80
N GLU A 56 -13.99 5.45 9.10
CA GLU A 56 -14.98 4.98 10.08
C GLU A 56 -15.09 3.44 10.04
N GLU A 57 -16.30 2.89 9.85
CA GLU A 57 -16.53 1.45 9.74
C GLU A 57 -16.53 0.92 8.30
N LYS A 58 -16.31 1.79 7.31
CA LYS A 58 -16.33 1.37 5.90
C LYS A 58 -14.92 1.14 5.36
N MET A 59 -14.67 -0.03 4.77
CA MET A 59 -13.47 -0.26 3.99
C MET A 59 -13.52 0.59 2.71
N VAL A 60 -12.51 1.43 2.52
CA VAL A 60 -12.37 2.35 1.39
C VAL A 60 -11.15 2.03 0.53
N GLY A 61 -10.34 1.04 0.92
CA GLY A 61 -9.16 0.64 0.18
C GLY A 61 -8.45 -0.55 0.79
N TYR A 62 -7.31 -0.89 0.22
CA TYR A 62 -6.49 -2.04 0.60
C TYR A 62 -5.00 -1.69 0.43
N VAL A 63 -4.15 -2.30 1.24
CA VAL A 63 -2.68 -2.21 1.11
C VAL A 63 -2.05 -3.45 1.71
N MET A 64 -0.90 -3.86 1.18
CA MET A 64 -0.09 -4.95 1.73
C MET A 64 1.30 -4.43 2.07
N VAL A 65 1.76 -4.69 3.28
CA VAL A 65 3.14 -4.41 3.71
C VAL A 65 3.91 -5.72 3.71
N ILE A 66 5.10 -5.73 3.14
CA ILE A 66 5.99 -6.88 3.07
C ILE A 66 7.33 -6.48 3.66
N TYR A 67 8.04 -7.44 4.24
CA TYR A 67 9.43 -7.28 4.61
C TYR A 67 10.28 -8.30 3.85
N ASP A 68 11.22 -7.81 3.05
CA ASP A 68 12.22 -8.65 2.42
C ASP A 68 13.36 -8.92 3.43
N TYR A 69 13.62 -10.20 3.69
CA TYR A 69 14.66 -10.64 4.62
C TYR A 69 16.02 -10.85 3.93
N ASP A 70 16.03 -11.07 2.62
CA ASP A 70 17.24 -11.21 1.81
C ASP A 70 17.83 -9.83 1.49
N VAL A 71 16.95 -8.86 1.22
CA VAL A 71 17.27 -7.44 1.13
C VAL A 71 16.52 -6.73 2.26
N PRO A 72 17.17 -6.42 3.41
CA PRO A 72 16.48 -5.87 4.57
C PRO A 72 15.77 -4.54 4.26
N GLU A 73 14.50 -4.59 3.86
CA GLU A 73 13.65 -3.45 3.50
C GLU A 73 12.16 -3.79 3.61
N TYR A 74 11.35 -2.74 3.68
CA TYR A 74 9.91 -2.83 3.68
C TYR A 74 9.36 -2.52 2.29
N ASP A 75 8.51 -3.38 1.75
CA ASP A 75 7.79 -3.11 0.52
C ASP A 75 6.33 -2.76 0.78
N ILE A 76 5.81 -1.79 0.04
CA ILE A 76 4.38 -1.45 0.02
C ILE A 76 3.79 -1.90 -1.31
N TRP A 77 2.97 -2.95 -1.28
CA TRP A 77 2.36 -3.55 -2.46
C TRP A 77 0.84 -3.36 -2.47
N HIS A 78 0.28 -3.39 -3.68
CA HIS A 78 -1.17 -3.43 -3.96
C HIS A 78 -1.98 -2.33 -3.26
N MET A 79 -1.37 -1.17 -3.00
CA MET A 79 -2.10 -0.05 -2.41
C MET A 79 -3.15 0.46 -3.40
N MET A 80 -4.42 0.46 -2.97
CA MET A 80 -5.52 1.01 -3.76
C MET A 80 -6.57 1.67 -2.86
N ILE A 81 -7.27 2.65 -3.43
CA ILE A 81 -8.47 3.27 -2.85
C ILE A 81 -9.62 2.99 -3.81
N ASP A 82 -10.75 2.52 -3.28
CA ASP A 82 -11.97 2.28 -4.02
C ASP A 82 -12.39 3.53 -4.81
N GLU A 83 -12.80 3.34 -6.07
CA GLU A 83 -13.17 4.42 -6.99
C GLU A 83 -14.16 5.43 -6.37
N ALA A 84 -15.17 4.95 -5.64
CA ALA A 84 -16.18 5.82 -5.02
C ALA A 84 -15.62 6.69 -3.88
N HIS A 85 -14.38 6.42 -3.47
CA HIS A 85 -13.69 7.04 -2.35
C HIS A 85 -12.40 7.78 -2.76
N GLN A 86 -12.05 7.79 -4.04
CA GLN A 86 -10.94 8.58 -4.58
C GLN A 86 -11.20 10.10 -4.54
N GLY A 87 -10.15 10.91 -4.67
CA GLY A 87 -10.23 12.38 -4.66
C GLY A 87 -10.55 13.01 -3.29
N LYS A 88 -10.75 12.20 -2.24
CA LYS A 88 -11.08 12.65 -0.88
C LYS A 88 -9.87 12.78 0.04
N GLY A 89 -8.66 12.51 -0.45
CA GLY A 89 -7.43 12.54 0.36
C GLY A 89 -7.15 11.27 1.17
N TYR A 90 -7.96 10.21 1.02
CA TYR A 90 -7.77 8.95 1.75
C TYR A 90 -6.48 8.22 1.38
N GLY A 91 -6.02 8.30 0.13
CA GLY A 91 -4.75 7.69 -0.27
C GLY A 91 -3.58 8.24 0.55
N LYS A 92 -3.50 9.57 0.69
CA LYS A 92 -2.46 10.21 1.52
C LYS A 92 -2.57 9.79 2.99
N ALA A 93 -3.76 9.89 3.58
CA ALA A 93 -3.96 9.54 4.98
C ALA A 93 -3.68 8.05 5.25
N ALA A 94 -4.05 7.16 4.32
CA ALA A 94 -3.73 5.73 4.43
C ALA A 94 -2.23 5.48 4.37
N PHE A 95 -1.52 6.15 3.45
CA PHE A 95 -0.08 6.00 3.33
C PHE A 95 0.66 6.48 4.59
N GLU A 96 0.23 7.58 5.19
CA GLU A 96 0.75 8.05 6.49
C GLU A 96 0.56 6.99 7.60
N GLN A 97 -0.58 6.30 7.62
CA GLN A 97 -0.79 5.18 8.57
C GLN A 97 0.12 3.99 8.27
N VAL A 98 0.36 3.67 6.99
CA VAL A 98 1.27 2.58 6.58
C VAL A 98 2.70 2.89 7.04
N LEU A 99 3.19 4.11 6.82
CA LEU A 99 4.51 4.52 7.30
C LEU A 99 4.60 4.48 8.83
N SER A 100 3.53 4.89 9.53
CA SER A 100 3.46 4.80 10.99
C SER A 100 3.51 3.35 11.49
N TYR A 101 2.84 2.42 10.79
CA TYR A 101 2.91 0.99 11.07
C TYR A 101 4.33 0.44 10.83
N ILE A 102 4.95 0.76 9.69
CA ILE A 102 6.33 0.34 9.38
C ILE A 102 7.33 0.88 10.42
N ALA A 103 7.12 2.11 10.91
CA ALA A 103 7.95 2.71 11.97
C ALA A 103 7.94 1.92 13.30
N THR A 104 6.94 1.08 13.54
CA THR A 104 6.92 0.17 14.70
C THR A 104 7.81 -1.07 14.54
N LYS A 105 8.44 -1.24 13.38
CA LYS A 105 9.33 -2.36 13.04
C LYS A 105 8.69 -3.75 13.25
N PRO A 106 7.51 -4.01 12.67
CA PRO A 106 6.77 -5.25 12.92
C PRO A 106 7.44 -6.53 12.40
N PHE A 107 8.44 -6.40 11.51
CA PHE A 107 9.08 -7.53 10.82
C PHE A 107 10.61 -7.49 10.87
N GLY A 108 11.21 -6.30 10.89
CA GLY A 108 12.65 -6.11 11.04
C GLY A 108 13.04 -4.64 11.16
N GLU A 109 14.33 -4.38 11.37
CA GLU A 109 14.85 -3.06 11.77
C GLU A 109 15.06 -2.07 10.59
N SER A 110 14.85 -2.50 9.34
CA SER A 110 15.17 -1.67 8.17
C SER A 110 14.40 -0.34 8.13
N ASP A 111 15.12 0.74 7.84
CA ASP A 111 14.57 2.08 7.60
C ASP A 111 14.25 2.32 6.12
N ARG A 112 14.61 1.39 5.23
CA ARG A 112 14.37 1.51 3.79
C ARG A 112 12.96 0.99 3.47
N ILE A 113 12.20 1.81 2.75
CA ILE A 113 10.86 1.49 2.28
C ILE A 113 10.84 1.66 0.77
N THR A 114 10.38 0.64 0.07
CA THR A 114 10.33 0.56 -1.39
C THR A 114 8.89 0.29 -1.85
N LEU A 115 8.57 0.76 -3.05
CA LEU A 115 7.33 0.43 -3.75
C LEU A 115 7.56 0.53 -5.26
N THR A 116 6.71 -0.17 -6.02
CA THR A 116 6.61 0.01 -7.46
C THR A 116 5.34 0.77 -7.82
N CYS A 117 5.41 1.59 -8.87
CA CYS A 117 4.26 2.34 -9.35
C CYS A 117 4.29 2.44 -10.86
N ASN A 118 3.14 2.19 -11.51
CA ASN A 118 3.04 2.39 -12.95
C ASN A 118 3.31 3.85 -13.34
N ARG A 119 4.14 4.07 -14.36
CA ARG A 119 4.57 5.38 -14.85
C ARG A 119 3.40 6.28 -15.26
N GLU A 120 2.31 5.70 -15.75
CA GLU A 120 1.12 6.43 -16.17
C GLU A 120 0.23 6.86 -14.98
N ASN A 121 0.48 6.33 -13.78
CA ASN A 121 -0.26 6.70 -12.57
C ASN A 121 0.32 7.98 -11.93
N GLU A 122 0.20 9.10 -12.64
CA GLU A 122 0.73 10.40 -12.22
C GLU A 122 0.23 10.83 -10.83
N ILE A 123 -1.00 10.45 -10.47
CA ILE A 123 -1.60 10.76 -9.16
C ILE A 123 -0.86 10.05 -8.04
N ALA A 124 -0.58 8.75 -8.19
CA ALA A 124 0.17 7.98 -7.20
C ALA A 124 1.64 8.42 -7.13
N LEU A 125 2.28 8.64 -8.28
CA LEU A 125 3.66 9.14 -8.33
C LEU A 125 3.81 10.49 -7.63
N LYS A 126 2.87 11.41 -7.86
CA LYS A 126 2.86 12.69 -7.16
C LYS A 126 2.72 12.50 -5.65
N LEU A 127 1.82 11.61 -5.21
CA LEU A 127 1.66 11.29 -3.80
C LEU A 127 2.97 10.76 -3.19
N TYR A 128 3.61 9.77 -3.80
CA TYR A 128 4.83 9.17 -3.27
C TYR A 128 5.99 10.16 -3.21
N ARG A 129 6.17 10.97 -4.26
CA ARG A 129 7.17 12.06 -4.28
C ARG A 129 6.90 13.10 -3.19
N ASP A 130 5.65 13.51 -3.00
CA ASP A 130 5.26 14.44 -1.92
C ASP A 130 5.52 13.86 -0.52
N MET A 131 5.56 12.53 -0.39
CA MET A 131 5.88 11.80 0.85
C MET A 131 7.38 11.51 1.02
N GLY A 132 8.22 11.95 0.09
CA GLY A 132 9.68 11.84 0.18
C GLY A 132 10.29 10.60 -0.49
N PHE A 133 9.51 9.86 -1.30
CA PHE A 133 10.04 8.80 -2.14
C PHE A 133 10.76 9.38 -3.36
N CYS A 134 11.86 8.75 -3.73
CA CYS A 134 12.67 9.07 -4.90
C CYS A 134 12.76 7.84 -5.81
N GLU A 135 12.75 8.06 -7.12
CA GLU A 135 13.02 7.00 -8.10
C GLU A 135 14.41 6.42 -7.88
N THR A 136 14.53 5.09 -7.86
CA THR A 136 15.82 4.40 -7.68
C THR A 136 16.58 4.25 -8.99
N GLY A 137 15.86 4.34 -10.12
CA GLY A 137 16.36 4.03 -11.45
C GLY A 137 16.12 2.59 -11.87
N GLU A 138 15.61 1.74 -10.98
CA GLU A 138 15.12 0.40 -11.30
C GLU A 138 13.68 0.48 -11.84
N GLU A 139 13.41 -0.29 -12.89
CA GLU A 139 12.14 -0.27 -13.62
C GLU A 139 11.82 -1.69 -14.11
N ASP A 140 10.58 -2.12 -13.94
CA ASP A 140 10.08 -3.38 -14.50
C ASP A 140 8.88 -3.09 -15.42
N GLU A 141 9.06 -3.32 -16.72
CA GLU A 141 8.11 -2.95 -17.76
C GLU A 141 7.65 -1.47 -17.64
N ASP A 142 6.39 -1.25 -17.26
CA ASP A 142 5.77 0.06 -17.09
C ASP A 142 5.74 0.52 -15.62
N GLU A 143 6.33 -0.24 -14.70
CA GLU A 143 6.45 0.10 -13.29
C GLU A 143 7.83 0.67 -12.96
N ILE A 144 7.85 1.80 -12.26
CA ILE A 144 9.07 2.39 -11.72
C ILE A 144 9.18 2.10 -10.22
N GLU A 145 10.37 1.76 -9.78
CA GLU A 145 10.68 1.60 -8.36
C GLU A 145 10.96 2.96 -7.73
N LEU A 146 10.32 3.22 -6.59
CA LEU A 146 10.60 4.35 -5.73
C LEU A 146 10.98 3.86 -4.34
N SER A 147 11.96 4.51 -3.73
CA SER A 147 12.35 4.23 -2.35
C SER A 147 12.47 5.49 -1.51
N MET A 148 12.31 5.32 -0.20
CA MET A 148 12.68 6.30 0.80
C MET A 148 13.44 5.64 1.94
N THR A 149 14.20 6.45 2.68
CA THR A 149 14.75 6.04 3.97
C THR A 149 14.09 6.87 5.06
N MET A 150 13.48 6.21 6.03
CA MET A 150 12.92 6.90 7.20
C MET A 150 14.04 7.60 7.96
N LYS A 151 13.89 8.90 8.19
CA LYS A 151 14.84 9.65 9.01
C LYS A 151 14.57 9.32 10.47
N GLN A 152 15.55 8.74 11.15
CA GLN A 152 15.52 8.62 12.61
C GLN A 152 15.50 10.03 13.20
N SER A 153 14.40 10.37 13.88
CA SER A 153 14.24 11.60 14.65
C SER A 153 14.92 11.51 16.01
#